data_AF-A0A945SMH4-F1
#
_entry.id   AF-A0A945SMH4-F1
#
_cell.length_a   1.000
_cell.length_b   1.000
_cell.length_c   1.000
_cell.angle_alpha   90.00
_cell.angle_beta   90.00
_cell.angle_gamma   90.00
#
_symmetry.space_group_name_H-M   'P 1'
#
loop_
_entity.id
_entity.type
_entity.pdbx_description
1 polymer ?
#
loop_
_entity_poly.entity_id
_entity_poly.type
_entity_poly.pdbx_seq_one_letter_code
_entity_poly.pdbx_strand_id
1 'polypeptide(L)'
;MKQNRAVEIWVGLFVGLGMAALVASAFYVGNLSSYNSDSGYKLEARFDEIGGLKARSPVTISGVQVGRVISIHLDNQEYRAVVRMEIDPEKLPLQQVGEEGEQLFDEHGQLLLCDKGGEPPACSTILYEDASASILTAGMLGEQYVGLEPGGGALAFLYPGDEVRMTQSSIALEQVIGQFLFNQVGDDAQ
;
A
#
# COMPACT_ATOMS: atom_id res chain seq x y z
N MET A 1 8.67 38.89 54.39
CA MET A 1 8.95 37.75 53.49
C MET A 1 9.93 38.22 52.42
N LYS A 2 11.18 37.73 52.41
CA LYS A 2 12.15 38.09 51.36
C LYS A 2 11.79 37.30 50.12
N GLN A 3 11.39 37.98 49.05
CA GLN A 3 11.20 37.33 47.74
C GLN A 3 12.56 36.86 47.23
N ASN A 4 12.79 35.55 47.25
CA ASN A 4 13.99 34.95 46.68
C ASN A 4 13.84 34.94 45.15
N ARG A 5 14.20 36.05 44.50
CA ARG A 5 14.20 36.20 43.02
C ARG A 5 14.96 35.08 42.31
N ALA A 6 15.90 34.43 43.00
CA ALA A 6 16.56 33.22 42.51
C ALA A 6 15.58 32.08 42.22
N VAL A 7 14.57 31.86 43.07
CA VAL A 7 13.57 30.78 42.88
C VAL A 7 12.72 31.05 41.65
N GLU A 8 12.32 32.31 41.41
CA GLU A 8 11.52 32.68 40.23
C GLU A 8 12.27 32.39 38.92
N ILE A 9 13.57 32.67 38.87
CA ILE A 9 14.42 32.40 37.70
C ILE A 9 14.57 30.88 37.45
N TRP A 10 14.76 30.09 38.51
CA TRP A 10 14.86 28.63 38.41
C TRP A 10 13.56 27.97 37.95
N VAL A 11 12.41 28.46 38.43
CA VAL A 11 11.10 27.99 37.99
C VAL A 11 10.89 28.31 36.50
N GLY A 12 11.25 29.52 36.06
CA GLY A 12 11.18 29.92 34.66
C GLY A 12 12.05 29.05 33.74
N LEU A 13 13.28 28.73 34.16
CA LEU A 13 14.17 27.82 33.43
C LEU A 13 13.56 26.42 33.30
N PHE A 14 13.02 25.86 34.39
CA PHE A 14 12.41 24.54 34.39
C PHE A 14 11.20 24.45 33.45
N VAL A 15 10.32 25.45 33.52
CA VAL A 15 9.14 25.53 32.63
C VAL A 15 9.56 25.74 31.18
N GLY A 16 10.55 26.60 30.92
CA GLY A 16 11.07 26.84 29.57
C GLY A 16 11.70 25.60 28.95
N LEU A 17 12.47 24.85 29.72
CA LEU A 17 13.08 23.59 29.27
C LEU A 17 12.02 22.52 29.00
N GLY A 18 10.99 22.44 29.86
CA GLY A 18 9.82 21.57 29.62
C GLY A 18 9.08 21.91 28.34
N MET A 19 8.84 23.20 28.07
CA MET A 19 8.19 23.66 26.85
C MET A 19 9.05 23.37 25.60
N ALA A 20 10.37 23.57 25.68
CA ALA A 20 11.29 23.20 24.62
C ALA A 20 11.28 21.68 24.34
N ALA A 21 11.24 20.86 25.39
CA ALA A 21 11.16 19.39 25.25
C ALA A 21 9.85 18.92 24.62
N LEU A 22 8.72 19.56 24.93
CA LEU A 22 7.43 19.27 24.29
C LEU A 22 7.45 19.63 22.80
N VAL A 23 8.02 20.79 22.46
CA VAL A 23 8.18 21.21 21.07
C VAL A 23 9.08 20.23 20.31
N ALA A 24 10.24 19.87 20.90
CA ALA A 24 11.14 18.87 20.32
C ALA A 24 10.45 17.51 20.12
N SER A 25 9.62 17.07 21.08
CA SER A 25 8.86 15.81 20.95
C SER A 25 7.80 15.89 19.86
N ALA A 26 7.13 17.03 19.70
CA ALA A 26 6.16 17.22 18.61
C ALA A 26 6.83 17.12 17.24
N PHE A 27 8.04 17.67 17.09
CA PHE A 27 8.84 17.51 15.87
C PHE A 27 9.43 16.10 15.73
N TYR A 28 9.78 15.43 16.82
CA TYR A 28 10.29 14.05 16.80
C TYR A 28 9.21 13.06 16.37
N VAL A 29 8.00 13.15 16.93
CA VAL A 29 6.81 12.39 16.51
C VAL A 29 6.36 12.80 15.10
N GLY A 30 6.52 14.09 14.77
CA GLY A 30 6.21 14.67 13.47
C GLY A 30 7.24 14.41 12.38
N ASN A 31 8.42 13.86 12.69
CA ASN A 31 9.38 13.37 11.71
C ASN A 31 8.85 12.06 11.12
N LEU A 32 7.79 12.22 10.33
CA LEU A 32 7.19 11.22 9.49
C LEU A 32 8.29 10.81 8.51
N SER A 33 8.99 9.73 8.86
CA SER A 33 10.14 9.13 8.17
C SER A 33 9.76 8.58 6.78
N SER A 34 9.07 9.38 5.97
CA SER A 34 8.39 9.01 4.73
C SER A 34 8.63 10.04 3.63
N TYR A 35 9.85 10.59 3.56
CA TYR A 35 10.23 11.53 2.50
C TYR A 35 11.48 11.14 1.70
N ASN A 36 12.11 10.00 1.99
CA ASN A 36 13.30 9.53 1.26
C ASN A 36 13.32 8.00 1.09
N SER A 37 12.26 7.44 0.53
CA SER A 37 12.26 6.06 0.05
C SER A 37 11.90 6.09 -1.43
N ASP A 38 12.79 6.64 -2.25
CA ASP A 38 12.65 6.55 -3.72
C ASP A 38 12.94 5.13 -4.23
N SER A 39 13.21 4.19 -3.32
CA SER A 39 13.51 2.78 -3.56
C SER A 39 12.29 1.86 -3.41
N GLY A 40 11.08 2.42 -3.31
CA GLY A 40 9.84 1.64 -3.27
C GLY A 40 9.44 1.14 -4.67
N TYR A 41 8.94 -0.09 -4.74
CA TYR A 41 8.40 -0.69 -5.96
C TYR A 41 7.00 -0.12 -6.24
N LYS A 42 6.86 0.63 -7.34
CA LYS A 42 5.61 1.31 -7.69
C LYS A 42 4.76 0.43 -8.60
N LEU A 43 3.48 0.27 -8.29
CA LEU A 43 2.49 -0.43 -9.12
C LEU A 43 1.27 0.44 -9.34
N GLU A 44 0.61 0.25 -10.47
CA GLU A 44 -0.69 0.85 -10.76
C GLU A 44 -1.78 -0.22 -10.83
N ALA A 45 -3.00 0.12 -10.44
CA ALA A 45 -4.16 -0.75 -10.58
C ALA A 45 -5.40 0.09 -10.88
N ARG A 46 -6.25 -0.37 -11.78
CA ARG A 46 -7.44 0.35 -12.25
C ARG A 46 -8.71 -0.28 -11.68
N PHE A 47 -9.48 0.48 -10.91
CA PHE A 47 -10.74 0.03 -10.32
C PHE A 47 -11.93 0.82 -10.89
N ASP A 48 -13.08 0.18 -10.94
CA ASP A 48 -14.34 0.86 -11.31
C ASP A 48 -14.87 1.69 -10.14
N GLU A 49 -14.72 1.17 -8.92
CA GLU A 49 -15.12 1.83 -7.68
C GLU A 49 -14.07 1.57 -6.60
N ILE A 50 -13.71 2.62 -5.89
CA ILE A 50 -12.70 2.59 -4.83
C ILE A 50 -13.28 2.81 -3.44
N GLY A 51 -14.54 3.25 -3.35
CA GLY A 51 -15.20 3.51 -2.09
C GLY A 51 -14.50 4.58 -1.24
N GLY A 52 -14.18 4.24 0.01
CA GLY A 52 -13.47 5.06 0.99
C GLY A 52 -11.94 4.92 0.97
N LEU A 53 -11.35 4.31 -0.05
CA LEU A 53 -9.89 4.23 -0.19
C LEU A 53 -9.28 5.64 -0.32
N LYS A 54 -8.16 5.90 0.36
CA LYS A 54 -7.51 7.21 0.37
C LYS A 54 -6.00 7.08 0.23
N ALA A 55 -5.34 8.19 -0.10
CA ALA A 55 -3.88 8.24 -0.04
C ALA A 55 -3.40 7.81 1.36
N ARG A 56 -2.30 7.03 1.37
CA ARG A 56 -1.72 6.35 2.54
C ARG A 56 -2.48 5.16 3.08
N SER A 57 -3.62 4.77 2.50
CA SER A 57 -4.26 3.48 2.82
C SER A 57 -3.24 2.34 2.69
N PRO A 58 -3.28 1.33 3.57
CA PRO A 58 -2.31 0.25 3.53
C PRO A 58 -2.49 -0.62 2.28
N VAL A 59 -1.38 -1.18 1.82
CA VAL A 59 -1.33 -2.22 0.79
C VAL A 59 -0.79 -3.48 1.45
N THR A 60 -1.55 -4.57 1.36
CA THR A 60 -1.26 -5.81 2.07
C THR A 60 -1.14 -6.99 1.11
N ILE A 61 -0.21 -7.90 1.38
CA ILE A 61 -0.15 -9.22 0.73
C ILE A 61 -0.44 -10.26 1.78
N SER A 62 -1.43 -11.13 1.54
CA SER A 62 -1.84 -12.18 2.48
C SER A 62 -2.11 -11.65 3.91
N GLY A 63 -2.63 -10.43 4.02
CA GLY A 63 -2.95 -9.76 5.29
C GLY A 63 -1.77 -9.06 5.99
N VAL A 64 -0.55 -9.14 5.45
CA VAL A 64 0.63 -8.43 5.97
C VAL A 64 0.82 -7.12 5.20
N GLN A 65 1.01 -6.01 5.90
CA GLN A 65 1.26 -4.71 5.27
C GLN A 65 2.65 -4.67 4.63
N VAL A 66 2.67 -4.54 3.31
CA VAL A 66 3.90 -4.46 2.49
C VAL A 66 4.09 -3.08 1.86
N GLY A 67 3.06 -2.23 1.88
CA GLY A 67 3.11 -0.97 1.16
C GLY A 67 1.99 0.00 1.56
N ARG A 68 1.86 1.06 0.76
CA ARG A 68 0.82 2.10 0.91
C ARG A 68 0.38 2.65 -0.44
N VAL A 69 -0.84 3.16 -0.48
CA VAL A 69 -1.36 3.94 -1.61
C VAL A 69 -0.68 5.31 -1.64
N ILE A 70 -0.07 5.66 -2.77
CA ILE A 70 0.58 6.95 -2.98
C ILE A 70 -0.45 8.00 -3.39
N SER A 71 -1.21 7.69 -4.45
CA SER A 71 -2.12 8.62 -5.10
C SER A 71 -3.26 7.88 -5.78
N ILE A 72 -4.38 8.58 -5.93
CA ILE A 72 -5.58 8.09 -6.60
C ILE A 72 -6.04 9.18 -7.56
N HIS A 73 -6.22 8.83 -8.83
CA HIS A 73 -6.68 9.75 -9.87
C HIS A 73 -7.71 9.07 -10.77
N LEU A 74 -8.61 9.85 -11.36
CA LEU A 74 -9.56 9.36 -12.35
C LEU A 74 -8.92 9.44 -13.75
N ASP A 75 -8.92 8.34 -14.49
CA ASP A 75 -8.55 8.35 -15.90
C ASP A 75 -9.67 9.00 -16.73
N ASN A 76 -9.35 10.02 -17.53
CA ASN A 76 -10.35 10.78 -18.29
C ASN A 76 -10.81 10.09 -19.60
N GLN A 77 -10.16 9.00 -20.00
CA GLN A 77 -10.55 8.23 -21.19
C GLN A 77 -11.47 7.07 -20.79
N GLU A 78 -11.07 6.34 -19.75
CA GLU A 78 -11.79 5.13 -19.31
C GLU A 78 -12.75 5.40 -18.14
N TYR A 79 -12.67 6.57 -17.50
CA TYR A 79 -13.42 6.90 -16.29
C TYR A 79 -13.26 5.88 -15.15
N ARG A 80 -12.10 5.21 -15.10
CA ARG A 80 -11.71 4.29 -14.03
C ARG A 80 -10.78 4.98 -13.05
N ALA A 81 -10.86 4.59 -11.78
CA ALA A 81 -9.97 5.09 -10.75
C ALA A 81 -8.62 4.36 -10.84
N VAL A 82 -7.55 5.12 -11.11
CA VAL A 82 -6.18 4.65 -11.13
C VAL A 82 -5.57 4.85 -9.75
N VAL A 83 -5.26 3.74 -9.08
CA VAL A 83 -4.63 3.70 -7.76
C VAL A 83 -3.15 3.39 -7.94
N ARG A 84 -2.29 4.33 -7.56
CA ARG A 84 -0.84 4.12 -7.55
C ARG A 84 -0.40 3.68 -6.16
N MET A 85 0.30 2.57 -6.10
CA MET A 85 0.74 1.90 -4.88
C MET A 85 2.27 1.90 -4.82
N GLU A 86 2.81 1.99 -3.61
CA GLU A 86 4.24 1.80 -3.34
C GLU A 86 4.40 0.63 -2.39
N ILE A 87 5.20 -0.34 -2.80
CA ILE A 87 5.52 -1.56 -2.06
C ILE A 87 6.97 -1.46 -1.59
N ASP A 88 7.19 -1.76 -0.33
CA ASP A 88 8.50 -1.77 0.29
C ASP A 88 9.17 -3.14 0.04
N PRO A 89 10.25 -3.22 -0.75
CA PRO A 89 10.91 -4.48 -1.04
C PRO A 89 11.49 -5.16 0.20
N GLU A 90 11.81 -4.41 1.27
CA GLU A 90 12.34 -4.97 2.51
C GLU A 90 11.25 -5.71 3.31
N LYS A 91 9.98 -5.36 3.11
CA LYS A 91 8.82 -5.98 3.78
C LYS A 91 8.23 -7.15 3.02
N LEU A 92 8.64 -7.35 1.77
CA LEU A 92 8.24 -8.53 1.04
C LEU A 92 8.97 -9.72 1.66
N PRO A 93 8.25 -10.78 2.07
CA PRO A 93 8.92 -12.02 2.40
C PRO A 93 9.67 -12.42 1.14
N LEU A 94 11.00 -12.34 1.18
CA LEU A 94 11.85 -13.00 0.21
C LEU A 94 11.46 -14.47 0.30
N GLN A 95 10.57 -14.92 -0.58
CA GLN A 95 10.53 -16.32 -0.92
C GLN A 95 11.92 -16.59 -1.42
N GLN A 96 12.67 -17.34 -0.62
CA GLN A 96 13.78 -18.10 -1.16
C GLN A 96 13.14 -18.89 -2.30
N VAL A 97 13.34 -18.39 -3.53
CA VAL A 97 13.15 -19.15 -4.74
C VAL A 97 13.84 -20.47 -4.43
N GLY A 98 13.04 -21.53 -4.37
CA GLY A 98 13.50 -22.84 -3.97
C GLY A 98 14.76 -23.17 -4.73
N GLU A 99 15.78 -23.61 -4.00
CA GLU A 99 16.77 -24.50 -4.56
C GLU A 99 16.01 -25.60 -5.32
N GLU A 100 16.38 -25.82 -6.58
CA GLU A 100 15.74 -26.69 -7.58
C GLU A 100 14.68 -26.04 -8.51
N GLY A 101 15.16 -25.10 -9.33
CA GLY A 101 15.26 -25.42 -10.75
C GLY A 101 14.13 -25.00 -11.70
N GLU A 102 13.78 -23.71 -11.75
CA GLU A 102 13.35 -23.08 -13.02
C GLU A 102 14.06 -21.73 -13.17
N GLN A 103 15.27 -21.79 -13.73
CA GLN A 103 16.01 -20.62 -14.17
C GLN A 103 15.35 -20.14 -15.47
N LEU A 104 14.74 -18.97 -15.44
CA LEU A 104 14.26 -18.26 -16.62
C LEU A 104 15.48 -17.90 -17.48
N PHE A 105 15.80 -18.80 -18.41
CA PHE A 105 16.76 -18.59 -19.46
C PHE A 105 16.03 -18.08 -20.70
N ASP A 106 16.60 -17.10 -21.39
CA ASP A 106 16.16 -16.79 -22.74
C ASP A 106 16.46 -17.96 -23.71
N GLU A 107 16.01 -17.84 -24.96
CA GLU A 107 16.29 -18.82 -26.03
C GLU A 107 17.79 -19.01 -26.36
N HIS A 108 18.67 -18.24 -25.72
CA HIS A 108 20.13 -18.31 -25.83
C HIS A 108 20.81 -18.84 -24.56
N GLY A 109 20.05 -19.25 -23.54
CA GLY A 109 20.62 -19.81 -22.30
C GLY A 109 21.20 -18.76 -21.36
N GLN A 110 20.75 -17.50 -21.43
CA GLN A 110 21.19 -16.43 -20.53
C GLN A 110 20.18 -16.19 -19.40
N LEU A 111 20.67 -16.18 -18.15
CA LEU A 111 19.89 -15.98 -16.92
C LEU A 111 19.21 -14.60 -16.94
N LEU A 112 17.88 -14.55 -16.95
CA LEU A 112 17.11 -13.31 -16.89
C LEU A 112 17.19 -12.69 -15.48
N LEU A 113 18.31 -12.03 -15.19
CA LEU A 113 18.41 -11.02 -14.14
C LEU A 113 17.88 -9.72 -14.72
N CYS A 114 16.61 -9.45 -14.43
CA CYS A 114 15.88 -8.21 -14.67
C CYS A 114 16.63 -7.10 -15.38
N ASP A 115 16.47 -7.06 -16.70
CA ASP A 115 16.78 -5.89 -17.50
C ASP A 115 15.91 -5.87 -18.76
N LYS A 116 15.39 -4.68 -19.11
CA LYS A 116 15.26 -4.31 -20.52
C LYS A 116 15.96 -2.96 -20.71
N GLY A 117 17.28 -2.99 -20.64
CA GLY A 117 18.18 -1.90 -20.95
C GLY A 117 18.46 -0.91 -19.82
N GLY A 118 19.44 -1.25 -18.98
CA GLY A 118 20.33 -0.30 -18.32
C GLY A 118 20.09 -0.03 -16.84
N GLU A 119 21.04 -0.51 -16.02
CA GLU A 119 21.31 -0.21 -14.60
C GLU A 119 20.27 -0.74 -13.58
N PRO A 120 20.59 -1.79 -12.79
CA PRO A 120 19.62 -2.44 -11.91
C PRO A 120 19.43 -1.64 -10.61
N PRO A 121 18.25 -1.77 -9.98
CA PRO A 121 18.30 -2.29 -8.63
C PRO A 121 17.35 -3.48 -8.45
N ALA A 122 17.90 -4.56 -7.90
CA ALA A 122 17.22 -5.57 -7.09
C ALA A 122 15.83 -6.02 -7.59
N CYS A 123 15.82 -7.06 -8.41
CA CYS A 123 14.61 -7.83 -8.61
C CYS A 123 14.27 -8.63 -7.35
N SER A 124 13.42 -8.04 -6.53
CA SER A 124 12.73 -8.68 -5.40
C SER A 124 11.22 -8.76 -5.65
N THR A 125 10.77 -8.66 -6.91
CA THR A 125 9.34 -8.67 -7.22
C THR A 125 8.80 -10.09 -7.18
N ILE A 126 7.98 -10.38 -6.16
CA ILE A 126 7.26 -11.66 -6.01
C ILE A 126 5.87 -11.64 -6.68
N LEU A 127 5.52 -10.55 -7.37
CA LEU A 127 4.22 -10.39 -8.00
C LEU A 127 4.31 -10.78 -9.47
N TYR A 128 3.49 -11.74 -9.84
CA TYR A 128 3.37 -12.23 -11.21
C TYR A 128 2.42 -11.35 -12.03
N GLU A 129 2.47 -11.44 -13.36
CA GLU A 129 1.54 -10.71 -14.23
C GLU A 129 0.07 -11.07 -13.98
N ASP A 130 -0.20 -12.29 -13.49
CA ASP A 130 -1.52 -12.77 -13.10
C ASP A 130 -1.92 -12.39 -11.67
N ALA A 131 -1.13 -11.54 -11.01
CA ALA A 131 -1.48 -10.98 -9.71
C ALA A 131 -2.83 -10.25 -9.76
N SER A 132 -3.54 -10.31 -8.63
CA SER A 132 -4.83 -9.65 -8.46
C SER A 132 -4.77 -8.58 -7.38
N ALA A 133 -5.50 -7.49 -7.57
CA ALA A 133 -5.66 -6.44 -6.58
C ALA A 133 -7.14 -6.33 -6.19
N SER A 134 -7.44 -6.29 -4.91
CA SER A 134 -8.80 -6.17 -4.37
C SER A 134 -8.88 -5.02 -3.38
N ILE A 135 -10.00 -4.30 -3.35
CA ILE A 135 -10.26 -3.30 -2.32
C ILE A 135 -11.08 -3.94 -1.21
N LEU A 136 -10.47 -3.99 -0.02
CA LEU A 136 -11.00 -4.67 1.15
C LEU A 136 -11.24 -3.67 2.29
N THR A 137 -12.12 -4.03 3.21
CA THR A 137 -12.40 -3.23 4.42
C THR A 137 -11.94 -4.00 5.65
N ALA A 138 -11.24 -3.34 6.56
CA ALA A 138 -10.80 -3.97 7.81
C ALA A 138 -12.02 -4.20 8.74
N GLY A 139 -12.51 -5.44 8.77
CA GLY A 139 -13.74 -5.77 9.52
C GLY A 139 -14.97 -5.05 8.95
N MET A 140 -15.92 -4.68 9.81
CA MET A 140 -17.20 -4.09 9.38
C MET A 140 -17.16 -2.57 9.16
N LEU A 141 -16.27 -1.85 9.86
CA LEU A 141 -16.25 -0.38 9.91
C LEU A 141 -14.83 0.20 9.86
N GLY A 142 -13.83 -0.64 9.61
CA GLY A 142 -12.45 -0.19 9.55
C GLY A 142 -12.14 0.60 8.29
N GLU A 143 -10.87 0.95 8.14
CA GLU A 143 -10.39 1.60 6.92
C GLU A 143 -10.36 0.63 5.75
N GLN A 144 -10.47 1.20 4.54
CA GLN A 144 -10.26 0.46 3.32
C GLN A 144 -8.79 0.38 2.95
N TYR A 145 -8.41 -0.76 2.41
CA TYR A 145 -7.04 -1.11 2.05
C TYR A 145 -7.01 -1.93 0.77
N VAL A 146 -5.85 -1.97 0.12
CA VAL A 146 -5.66 -2.80 -1.08
C VAL A 146 -5.04 -4.13 -0.66
N GLY A 147 -5.74 -5.22 -0.96
CA GLY A 147 -5.22 -6.58 -0.88
C GLY A 147 -4.60 -6.99 -2.21
N LEU A 148 -3.35 -7.41 -2.20
CA LEU A 148 -2.66 -7.98 -3.34
C LEU A 148 -2.53 -9.49 -3.18
N GLU A 149 -2.91 -10.21 -4.22
CA GLU A 149 -2.64 -11.62 -4.37
C GLU A 149 -1.53 -11.79 -5.41
N PRO A 150 -0.42 -12.47 -5.09
CA PRO A 150 0.76 -12.49 -5.94
C PRO A 150 0.57 -13.17 -7.30
N GLY A 151 -0.51 -13.93 -7.50
CA GLY A 151 -0.68 -14.79 -8.66
C GLY A 151 0.09 -16.11 -8.51
N GLY A 152 0.07 -16.95 -9.54
CA GLY A 152 0.76 -18.24 -9.57
C GLY A 152 1.57 -18.48 -10.85
N GLY A 153 1.74 -17.45 -11.69
CA GLY A 153 2.29 -17.60 -13.05
C GLY A 153 3.77 -18.00 -13.10
N ALA A 154 4.09 -19.11 -13.77
CA ALA A 154 5.45 -19.61 -13.90
C ALA A 154 6.37 -18.84 -14.89
N LEU A 155 5.89 -17.76 -15.55
CA LEU A 155 6.55 -17.24 -16.76
C LEU A 155 6.77 -15.72 -16.85
N ALA A 156 6.13 -14.87 -16.03
CA ALA A 156 6.30 -13.41 -16.11
C ALA A 156 6.07 -12.68 -14.78
N PHE A 157 6.95 -11.73 -14.46
CA PHE A 157 6.87 -10.85 -13.29
C PHE A 157 6.40 -9.45 -13.68
N LEU A 158 5.78 -8.74 -12.74
CA LEU A 158 5.55 -7.30 -12.87
C LEU A 158 6.86 -6.53 -12.61
N TYR A 159 7.06 -5.45 -13.36
CA TYR A 159 8.16 -4.49 -13.21
C TYR A 159 7.67 -3.18 -12.58
N PRO A 160 8.60 -2.34 -12.06
CA PRO A 160 8.22 -1.07 -11.46
C PRO A 160 7.51 -0.18 -12.49
N GLY A 161 6.30 0.26 -12.17
CA GLY A 161 5.44 1.04 -13.06
C GLY A 161 4.42 0.20 -13.84
N ASP A 162 4.46 -1.13 -13.73
CA ASP A 162 3.48 -1.98 -14.38
C ASP A 162 2.10 -1.90 -13.71
N GLU A 163 1.09 -2.31 -14.48
CA GLU A 163 -0.30 -2.31 -14.07
C GLU A 163 -0.77 -3.72 -13.68
N VAL A 164 -1.39 -3.84 -12.50
CA VAL A 164 -2.12 -5.04 -12.09
C VAL A 164 -3.45 -5.09 -12.84
N ARG A 165 -3.55 -6.01 -13.80
CA ARG A 165 -4.69 -6.08 -14.73
C ARG A 165 -5.94 -6.68 -14.10
N MET A 166 -5.77 -7.59 -13.14
CA MET A 166 -6.88 -8.24 -12.46
C MET A 166 -7.26 -7.45 -11.21
N THR A 167 -8.38 -6.75 -11.27
CA THR A 167 -8.83 -5.89 -10.16
C THR A 167 -10.24 -6.25 -9.69
N GLN A 168 -10.45 -6.28 -8.39
CA GLN A 168 -11.77 -6.39 -7.76
C GLN A 168 -12.08 -5.11 -7.01
N SER A 169 -13.05 -4.36 -7.55
CA SER A 169 -13.54 -3.10 -6.97
C SER A 169 -14.25 -3.33 -5.63
N SER A 170 -14.30 -2.30 -4.79
CA SER A 170 -15.07 -2.37 -3.55
C SER A 170 -16.56 -2.48 -3.83
N ILE A 171 -17.28 -3.29 -3.08
CA ILE A 171 -18.74 -3.33 -3.15
C ILE A 171 -19.30 -2.25 -2.23
N ALA A 172 -20.14 -1.38 -2.78
CA ALA A 172 -20.88 -0.40 -1.98
C ALA A 172 -21.92 -1.14 -1.12
N LEU A 173 -22.00 -0.81 0.18
CA LEU A 173 -22.91 -1.47 1.13
C LEU A 173 -24.37 -1.38 0.65
N GLU A 174 -24.72 -0.29 -0.01
CA GLU A 174 -26.01 -0.03 -0.62
C GLU A 174 -26.37 -1.07 -1.69
N GLN A 175 -25.40 -1.53 -2.47
CA GLN A 175 -25.61 -2.56 -3.49
C GLN A 175 -25.90 -3.92 -2.84
N VAL A 176 -25.20 -4.25 -1.75
CA VAL A 176 -25.41 -5.48 -1.00
C VAL A 176 -26.78 -5.49 -0.32
N ILE A 177 -27.15 -4.39 0.34
CA ILE A 177 -28.47 -4.25 0.99
C ILE A 177 -29.57 -4.29 -0.07
N GLY A 178 -29.38 -3.61 -1.21
CA GLY A 178 -30.31 -3.64 -2.33
C GLY A 178 -30.54 -5.07 -2.85
N GLN A 179 -29.46 -5.82 -3.12
CA GLN A 179 -29.55 -7.20 -3.58
C GLN A 179 -30.31 -8.10 -2.57
N PHE A 180 -30.07 -7.91 -1.28
CA PHE A 180 -30.80 -8.65 -0.23
C PHE A 180 -32.31 -8.34 -0.24
N LEU A 181 -32.68 -7.05 -0.27
CA LEU A 181 -34.08 -6.63 -0.27
C LEU A 181 -34.83 -7.09 -1.52
N PHE A 182 -34.20 -7.01 -2.70
CA PHE A 182 -34.83 -7.43 -3.96
C PHE A 182 -34.97 -8.95 -4.06
N ASN A 183 -34.01 -9.73 -3.57
CA ASN A 183 -34.11 -11.18 -3.54
C ASN A 183 -35.26 -11.64 -2.62
N GLN A 184 -35.50 -10.94 -1.50
CA GLN A 184 -36.60 -11.27 -0.60
C GLN A 184 -37.98 -10.96 -1.22
N VAL A 185 -38.11 -9.87 -1.99
CA VAL A 185 -39.37 -9.49 -2.65
C VAL A 185 -39.70 -10.39 -3.84
N GLY A 186 -38.69 -10.99 -4.49
CA GLY A 186 -38.88 -11.94 -5.59
C GLY A 186 -39.42 -13.30 -5.16
N ASP A 187 -39.16 -13.70 -3.91
CA ASP A 187 -39.61 -14.98 -3.34
C ASP A 187 -41.08 -14.95 -2.88
N ASP A 188 -41.63 -13.75 -2.58
CA ASP A 188 -43.03 -13.55 -2.15
C ASP A 188 -44.00 -13.37 -3.34
N ALA A 189 -43.49 -13.32 -4.58
CA ALA A 189 -44.27 -13.07 -5.80
C ALA A 189 -44.52 -14.34 -6.65
N GLN A 190 -44.29 -15.54 -6.11
CA GLN A 190 -44.60 -16.84 -6.75
C GLN A 190 -45.54 -17.70 -5.91
#